data_AF-A0A2W6P1L9-F1
#
_entry.id   AF-A0A2W6P1L9-F1
#
_cell.length_a   1.000
_cell.length_b   1.000
_cell.length_c   1.000
_cell.angle_alpha   90.00
_cell.angle_beta   90.00
_cell.angle_gamma   90.00
#
_symmetry.space_group_name_H-M   'P 1'
#
loop_
_entity.id
_entity.type
_entity.pdbx_description
1 polymer ?
#
loop_
_entity_poly.entity_id
_entity_poly.type
_entity_poly.pdbx_seq_one_letter_code
_entity_poly.pdbx_strand_id
1 'polypeptide(L)'
;INPVATDDIINASEAGSAQTISGQVTGAAAGSTVTVELGGKTYTATVQADLSWNVSVPAADWQALGNGELTVNASVTNAVGNTGSGTRDITIDASLPGLRVDTVAGDDVVNI
;
A
#
# COMPACT_ATOMS: atom_id res chain seq x y z
N ILE A 1 -7.58 0.95 6.34
CA ILE A 1 -6.74 1.80 5.46
C ILE A 1 -7.59 2.99 5.06
N ASN A 2 -7.05 4.20 5.12
CA ASN A 2 -7.77 5.44 4.79
C ASN A 2 -7.80 5.68 3.26
N PRO A 3 -8.70 6.56 2.76
CA PRO A 3 -8.66 7.11 1.41
C PRO A 3 -7.25 7.49 0.95
N VAL A 4 -6.82 6.99 -0.22
CA VAL A 4 -5.57 7.40 -0.86
C VAL A 4 -5.90 8.55 -1.79
N ALA A 5 -5.08 9.62 -1.82
CA ALA A 5 -5.40 10.85 -2.57
C ALA A 5 -6.80 11.46 -2.25
N THR A 6 -7.40 11.11 -1.10
CA THR A 6 -8.75 11.54 -0.65
C THR A 6 -9.92 10.79 -1.29
N ASP A 7 -9.77 10.24 -2.49
CA ASP A 7 -10.86 9.62 -3.27
C ASP A 7 -10.52 8.27 -3.92
N ASP A 8 -9.34 7.72 -3.63
CA ASP A 8 -8.81 6.45 -4.16
C ASP A 8 -8.41 6.47 -5.62
N ILE A 9 -8.38 7.66 -6.22
CA ILE A 9 -8.00 7.84 -7.60
C ILE A 9 -6.72 8.66 -7.61
N ILE A 10 -5.64 8.07 -8.14
CA ILE A 10 -4.40 8.80 -8.39
C ILE A 10 -4.49 9.43 -9.77
N ASN A 11 -4.72 10.73 -9.82
CA ASN A 11 -4.70 11.50 -11.06
C ASN A 11 -3.27 11.88 -11.49
N ALA A 12 -3.13 12.52 -12.66
CA ALA A 12 -1.82 12.90 -13.20
C ALA A 12 -1.02 13.86 -12.30
N SER A 13 -1.69 14.76 -11.58
CA SER A 13 -1.05 15.69 -10.65
C SER A 13 -0.57 14.96 -9.39
N GLU A 14 -1.37 14.03 -8.87
CA GLU A 14 -1.02 13.22 -7.71
C GLU A 14 0.08 12.21 -8.02
N ALA A 15 0.04 11.54 -9.17
CA ALA A 15 1.11 10.66 -9.62
C ALA A 15 2.44 11.41 -9.79
N GLY A 16 2.40 12.72 -10.04
CA GLY A 16 3.57 13.59 -10.11
C GLY A 16 4.18 13.98 -8.76
N SER A 17 3.55 13.61 -7.65
CA SER A 17 3.98 13.95 -6.29
C SER A 17 4.04 12.73 -5.37
N ALA A 18 4.73 12.84 -4.24
CA ALA A 18 4.70 11.79 -3.24
C ALA A 18 3.31 11.72 -2.60
N GLN A 19 2.72 10.53 -2.58
CA GLN A 19 1.42 10.28 -1.95
C GLN A 19 1.61 9.58 -0.62
N THR A 20 0.68 9.81 0.31
CA THR A 20 0.71 9.19 1.62
C THR A 20 -0.38 8.14 1.71
N ILE A 21 0.01 6.90 2.00
CA ILE A 21 -0.91 5.83 2.38
C ILE A 21 -0.96 5.81 3.90
N SER A 22 -2.15 5.88 4.47
CA SER A 22 -2.33 5.90 5.92
C SER A 22 -3.42 4.95 6.36
N GLY A 23 -3.43 4.67 7.66
CA GLY A 23 -4.48 3.90 8.28
C GLY A 23 -4.36 3.89 9.78
N GLN A 24 -5.19 3.06 10.38
CA GLN A 24 -5.14 2.74 11.80
C GLN A 24 -5.01 1.24 11.95
N VAL A 25 -4.41 0.81 13.05
CA VAL A 25 -4.37 -0.59 13.46
C VAL A 25 -5.26 -0.81 14.66
N THR A 26 -5.82 -2.02 14.77
CA THR A 26 -6.50 -2.50 15.96
C THR A 26 -5.73 -3.71 16.50
N GLY A 27 -5.58 -3.83 17.82
CA GLY A 27 -4.88 -4.99 18.42
C GLY A 27 -3.36 -5.01 18.25
N ALA A 28 -2.76 -3.92 17.77
CA ALA A 28 -1.31 -3.70 17.77
C ALA A 28 -0.95 -2.54 18.71
N ALA A 29 0.34 -2.40 19.04
CA ALA A 29 0.85 -1.35 19.91
C ALA A 29 1.72 -0.36 19.13
N ALA A 30 1.87 0.86 19.67
CA ALA A 30 2.85 1.82 19.17
C ALA A 30 4.24 1.18 19.10
N GLY A 31 4.98 1.46 18.03
CA GLY A 31 6.26 0.80 17.74
C GLY A 31 6.15 -0.51 16.96
N SER A 32 4.94 -1.04 16.73
CA SER A 32 4.76 -2.17 15.81
C SER A 32 5.08 -1.76 14.37
N THR A 33 5.58 -2.72 13.58
CA THR A 33 5.89 -2.47 12.16
C THR A 33 4.70 -2.82 11.29
N VAL A 34 4.29 -1.87 10.46
CA VAL A 34 3.32 -2.03 9.38
C VAL A 34 4.08 -2.20 8.06
N THR A 35 3.73 -3.23 7.31
CA THR A 35 4.26 -3.52 5.98
C THR A 35 3.15 -3.23 4.97
N VAL A 36 3.40 -2.32 4.04
CA VAL A 36 2.48 -1.95 2.96
C VAL A 36 3.07 -2.44 1.65
N GLU A 37 2.32 -3.25 0.92
CA GLU A 37 2.67 -3.72 -0.41
C GLU A 37 1.79 -3.01 -1.45
N LEU A 38 2.45 -2.49 -2.48
CA LEU A 38 1.83 -1.74 -3.56
C LEU A 38 2.55 -2.06 -4.87
N GLY A 39 1.85 -2.76 -5.77
CA GLY A 39 2.35 -3.11 -7.10
C GLY A 39 3.73 -3.78 -7.10
N GLY A 40 3.90 -4.76 -6.21
CA GLY A 40 5.14 -5.53 -6.06
C GLY A 40 6.26 -4.81 -5.31
N LYS A 41 6.06 -3.57 -4.82
CA LYS A 41 6.98 -2.89 -3.91
C LYS A 41 6.48 -2.94 -2.48
N THR A 42 7.42 -3.08 -1.55
CA THR A 42 7.15 -3.10 -0.11
C THR A 42 7.63 -1.80 0.53
N TYR A 43 6.78 -1.21 1.36
CA TYR A 43 7.05 -0.04 2.17
C TYR A 43 6.78 -0.37 3.63
N THR A 44 7.55 0.24 4.54
CA THR A 44 7.41 -0.02 5.98
C THR A 44 7.10 1.26 6.73
N ALA A 45 6.19 1.17 7.69
CA ALA A 45 5.83 2.25 8.60
C ALA A 45 5.81 1.75 10.04
N THR A 46 5.90 2.67 10.98
CA THR A 46 5.78 2.37 12.41
C THR A 46 4.44 2.87 12.92
N VAL A 47 3.76 2.05 13.72
CA VAL A 47 2.53 2.44 14.43
C VAL A 47 2.86 3.53 15.44
N GLN A 48 2.15 4.64 15.38
CA GLN A 48 2.25 5.79 16.28
C GLN A 48 1.49 5.54 17.59
N ALA A 49 1.64 6.45 18.56
CA ALA A 49 1.00 6.35 19.88
C ALA A 49 -0.54 6.36 19.82
N ASP A 50 -1.12 7.00 18.80
CA ASP A 50 -2.56 7.06 18.54
C ASP A 50 -3.08 5.88 17.69
N LEU A 51 -2.25 4.84 17.51
CA LEU A 51 -2.50 3.68 16.65
C LEU A 51 -2.63 4.00 15.16
N SER A 52 -2.26 5.21 14.74
CA SER A 52 -2.14 5.56 13.32
C SER A 52 -0.83 5.05 12.74
N TRP A 53 -0.79 4.92 11.42
CA TRP A 53 0.43 4.71 10.66
C TRP A 53 0.29 5.41 9.31
N ASN A 54 1.42 5.78 8.74
CA ASN A 54 1.49 6.33 7.41
C ASN A 54 2.81 5.98 6.74
N VAL A 55 2.78 5.88 5.42
CA VAL A 55 3.95 5.67 4.58
C VAL A 55 3.88 6.58 3.37
N SER A 56 5.02 7.15 3.00
CA SER A 56 5.14 8.00 1.82
C SER A 56 5.61 7.16 0.63
N VAL A 57 4.81 7.14 -0.42
CA VAL A 57 5.11 6.51 -1.70
C VAL A 57 5.54 7.61 -2.68
N PRO A 58 6.78 7.60 -3.18
CA PRO A 58 7.30 8.66 -4.04
C PRO A 58 6.63 8.67 -5.42
N ALA A 59 6.64 9.84 -6.07
CA ALA A 59 6.07 10.04 -7.41
C ALA A 59 6.57 9.03 -8.46
N ALA A 60 7.87 8.70 -8.40
CA ALA A 60 8.49 7.75 -9.32
C ALA A 60 7.85 6.36 -9.25
N ASP A 61 7.35 5.95 -8.08
CA ASP A 61 6.71 4.65 -7.90
C ASP A 61 5.29 4.69 -8.49
N TRP A 62 4.53 5.75 -8.27
CA TRP A 62 3.22 5.96 -8.92
C TRP A 62 3.32 5.97 -10.45
N GLN A 63 4.35 6.63 -10.98
CA GLN A 63 4.60 6.68 -12.42
C GLN A 63 5.00 5.32 -13.00
N ALA A 64 5.72 4.49 -12.23
CA ALA A 64 6.15 3.16 -12.65
C ALA A 64 5.01 2.12 -12.66
N LEU A 65 3.97 2.33 -11.86
CA LEU A 65 2.84 1.40 -11.71
C LEU A 65 1.86 1.41 -12.91
N GLY A 66 1.88 2.48 -13.72
CA GLY A 66 0.99 2.67 -14.86
C GLY A 66 -0.48 2.87 -14.47
N ASN A 67 -1.35 3.17 -15.44
CA ASN A 67 -2.79 3.30 -15.19
C ASN A 67 -3.46 1.96 -14.89
N GLY A 68 -4.58 2.01 -14.17
CA GLY A 68 -5.47 0.87 -13.91
C GLY A 68 -5.75 0.65 -12.43
N GLU A 69 -6.50 -0.40 -12.14
CA GLU A 69 -6.82 -0.81 -10.77
C GLU A 69 -5.58 -1.38 -10.06
N LEU A 70 -5.44 -1.06 -8.79
CA LEU A 70 -4.37 -1.54 -7.93
C LEU A 70 -4.91 -1.79 -6.53
N THR A 71 -4.45 -2.86 -5.90
CA THR A 71 -4.76 -3.14 -4.51
C THR A 71 -3.57 -2.78 -3.64
N VAL A 72 -3.84 -1.97 -2.60
CA VAL A 72 -2.92 -1.70 -1.49
C VAL A 72 -3.14 -2.79 -0.46
N ASN A 73 -2.08 -3.52 -0.10
CA ASN A 73 -2.11 -4.51 0.96
C ASN A 73 -1.33 -3.96 2.15
N ALA A 74 -1.92 -3.90 3.34
CA ALA A 74 -1.21 -3.51 4.54
C ALA A 74 -1.31 -4.63 5.59
N SER A 75 -0.19 -4.99 6.19
CA SER A 75 -0.13 -5.94 7.29
C SER A 75 0.63 -5.35 8.47
N VAL A 76 0.29 -5.76 9.67
CA VAL A 76 0.98 -5.38 10.91
C VAL A 76 1.30 -6.63 11.70
N THR A 77 2.51 -6.70 12.24
CA THR A 77 2.89 -7.74 13.19
C THR A 77 3.24 -7.08 14.51
N ASN A 78 2.61 -7.52 15.61
CA ASN A 78 2.92 -7.01 16.93
C ASN A 78 4.14 -7.74 17.54
N ALA A 79 4.67 -7.21 18.64
CA ALA A 79 5.86 -7.76 19.31
C ALA A 79 5.70 -9.19 19.83
N VAL A 80 4.46 -9.68 19.93
CA VAL A 80 4.12 -11.03 20.42
C VAL A 80 3.81 -12.02 19.27
N GLY A 81 3.98 -11.58 18.02
CA GLY A 81 3.84 -12.41 16.82
C GLY A 81 2.42 -12.48 16.23
N ASN A 82 1.44 -11.75 16.77
CA ASN A 82 0.12 -11.70 16.15
C ASN A 82 0.15 -10.79 14.92
N THR A 83 -0.49 -11.25 13.85
CA THR A 83 -0.58 -10.53 12.58
C THR A 83 -2.00 -10.04 12.33
N GLY A 84 -2.14 -8.83 11.79
CA GLY A 84 -3.38 -8.31 11.22
C GLY A 84 -3.13 -7.79 9.81
N SER A 85 -4.14 -7.80 8.94
CA SER A 85 -4.02 -7.28 7.58
C SER A 85 -5.29 -6.55 7.15
N GLY A 86 -5.14 -5.63 6.21
CA GLY A 86 -6.23 -4.97 5.50
C GLY A 86 -5.84 -4.70 4.06
N THR A 87 -6.83 -4.60 3.19
CA THR A 87 -6.65 -4.25 1.78
C THR A 87 -7.46 -3.02 1.42
N ARG A 88 -7.06 -2.36 0.34
CA ARG A 88 -7.77 -1.21 -0.21
C ARG A 88 -7.54 -1.14 -1.71
N ASP A 89 -8.61 -1.12 -2.48
CA ASP A 89 -8.51 -0.91 -3.92
C ASP A 89 -8.42 0.58 -4.23
N ILE A 90 -7.56 0.91 -5.19
CA ILE A 90 -7.32 2.25 -5.72
C ILE A 90 -7.22 2.17 -7.24
N THR A 91 -7.40 3.29 -7.92
CA THR A 91 -7.25 3.39 -9.38
C THR A 91 -6.21 4.44 -9.72
N ILE A 92 -5.28 4.13 -10.62
CA ILE A 92 -4.38 5.12 -11.20
C ILE A 92 -4.99 5.58 -12.53
N ASP A 93 -5.42 6.83 -12.59
CA ASP A 93 -5.93 7.50 -13.79
C ASP A 93 -5.10 8.77 -14.07
N ALA A 94 -3.82 8.54 -14.34
CA ALA A 94 -2.83 9.58 -14.56
C ALA A 94 -2.52 9.78 -16.05
N SER A 95 -3.30 9.17 -16.96
CA SER A 95 -3.03 9.14 -18.40
C SER A 95 -1.60 8.66 -18.73
N LEU A 96 -1.00 7.86 -17.84
CA LEU A 96 0.31 7.25 -18.03
C LEU A 96 0.27 6.16 -19.11
N PRO A 97 1.33 5.98 -19.92
CA PRO A 97 1.40 4.85 -20.83
C PRO A 97 1.29 3.53 -20.05
N GLY A 98 0.32 2.69 -20.44
CA GLY A 98 0.00 1.45 -19.74
C GLY A 98 0.78 0.27 -20.29
N LEU A 99 1.76 -0.22 -19.53
CA LEU A 99 2.23 -1.60 -19.63
C LEU A 99 2.35 -2.13 -18.19
N ARG A 100 1.33 -2.87 -17.75
CA ARG A 100 1.43 -3.72 -16.57
C ARG A 100 1.64 -5.14 -17.08
N VAL A 101 2.78 -5.72 -16.77
CA VAL A 101 2.85 -7.18 -16.76
C VAL A 101 2.04 -7.58 -15.55
N ASP A 102 0.79 -8.03 -15.77
CA ASP A 102 0.12 -8.84 -14.77
C ASP A 102 1.11 -9.96 -14.45
N THR A 103 1.68 -9.95 -13.26
CA THR A 103 2.27 -11.16 -12.72
C THR A 103 1.14 -12.17 -12.73
N VAL A 104 1.18 -13.09 -13.70
CA VAL A 104 0.37 -14.30 -13.68
C VAL A 104 0.43 -14.83 -12.25
N ALA A 105 -0.72 -15.08 -11.65
CA ALA A 105 -0.82 -15.76 -10.38
C ALA A 105 -0.10 -17.12 -10.51
N GLY A 106 1.19 -17.15 -10.20
CA GLY A 106 1.90 -18.34 -9.85
C GLY A 106 1.41 -18.72 -8.48
N ASP A 107 0.39 -19.57 -8.46
CA ASP A 107 0.07 -20.42 -7.33
C ASP A 107 1.34 -21.19 -6.92
N ASP A 108 2.15 -20.62 -6.04
CA ASP A 108 3.25 -21.33 -5.38
C ASP A 108 2.86 -21.59 -3.92
N VAL A 109 1.81 -22.39 -3.74
CA VAL A 109 1.66 -23.17 -2.52
C VAL A 109 2.73 -24.26 -2.54
N VAL A 110 3.80 -24.06 -1.78
CA VAL A 110 4.55 -25.19 -1.21
C VAL A 110 4.50 -25.06 0.31
N ASN A 111 3.52 -25.74 0.89
CA ASN A 111 3.68 -26.29 2.24
C ASN A 111 4.66 -27.46 2.13
N ILE A 112 5.74 -27.43 2.92
CA ILE A 112 6.51 -28.63 3.28
C ILE A 112 6.44 -28.81 4.79
#